data_AF-A0A1Q7MCB3-F1
#
_entry.id   AF-A0A1Q7MCB3-F1
#
_cell.length_a   1.000
_cell.length_b   1.000
_cell.length_c   1.000
_cell.angle_alpha   90.00
_cell.angle_beta   90.00
_cell.angle_gamma   90.00
#
_symmetry.space_group_name_H-M   'P 1'
#
loop_
_entity.id
_entity.type
_entity.pdbx_description
1 polymer ?
#
loop_
_entity_poly.entity_id
_entity_poly.type
_entity_poly.pdbx_seq_one_letter_code
_entity_poly.pdbx_strand_id
1 'polypeptide(L)'
;MNEKEIRAEIDRLVGELWRERIAGKAEFVPGRSAVHYAGRVYDDQEIRALVRSALDFWLTAGPEAQAFEAEFAKAAGAKYALLVNSGSSANLCAISALGSPKLKRPLRAGDEVITTAAGFPTTVNPIVQNGWTPVFVDIDLGTYDASLERIRAALSDRTRAIVLAHTMGFPFDAPAVRAFCDQHDLYLIEDCCDALGATIGGRPVGTFGHYGTVSFYPAHQMTVGEGGAVFTDSGKLSWIARSFRDWGRDCWCEPGEDDVCRKRFGYQLGTLPFGYDHKFIYAHVGYNLKALDLQAAIGREQIKKLPAFIAARRENWTAMRSHLERYCEVLILPEARPGTEPSPFGLVLTVRENAPFTKDDLTRYLEERKIQTRPLFAGNILRHPAYRDVRHRVVGELRNADAITDRTFFVGVYPGIDEKKRTYVLETFDRFFAERVSPS
;
A
#
# COMPACT_ATOMS: atom_id res chain seq x y z
N MET A 1 17.45 -26.03 -33.54
CA MET A 1 16.57 -24.91 -33.19
C MET A 1 17.43 -23.67 -33.03
N ASN A 2 17.01 -22.52 -33.58
CA ASN A 2 17.65 -21.22 -33.31
C ASN A 2 17.18 -20.64 -31.96
N GLU A 3 17.79 -19.54 -31.49
CA GLU A 3 17.44 -18.94 -30.18
C GLU A 3 15.94 -18.62 -30.06
N LYS A 4 15.33 -18.05 -31.11
CA LYS A 4 13.90 -17.71 -31.12
C LYS A 4 13.03 -18.95 -30.95
N GLU A 5 13.36 -20.04 -31.62
CA GLU A 5 12.67 -21.33 -31.50
C GLU A 5 12.85 -21.94 -30.11
N ILE A 6 14.05 -21.86 -29.53
CA ILE A 6 14.33 -22.35 -28.16
C ILE A 6 13.52 -21.56 -27.14
N ARG A 7 13.50 -20.22 -27.22
CA ARG A 7 12.72 -19.36 -26.32
C ARG A 7 11.22 -19.64 -26.42
N ALA A 8 10.70 -19.82 -27.63
CA ALA A 8 9.29 -20.18 -27.84
C ALA A 8 8.94 -21.54 -27.23
N GLU A 9 9.84 -22.51 -27.35
CA GLU A 9 9.66 -23.83 -26.75
C GLU A 9 9.70 -23.79 -25.22
N ILE A 10 10.62 -23.01 -24.62
CA ILE A 10 10.65 -22.79 -23.16
C ILE A 10 9.32 -22.16 -22.69
N ASP A 11 8.84 -21.12 -23.37
CA ASP A 11 7.58 -20.45 -23.03
C ASP A 11 6.38 -21.42 -23.08
N ARG A 12 6.33 -22.29 -24.11
CA ARG A 12 5.32 -23.35 -24.23
C ARG A 12 5.38 -24.33 -23.05
N LEU A 13 6.57 -24.85 -22.75
CA LEU A 13 6.78 -25.84 -21.68
C LEU A 13 6.48 -25.27 -20.28
N VAL A 14 6.80 -23.99 -20.04
CA VAL A 14 6.43 -23.30 -18.79
C VAL A 14 4.90 -23.28 -18.61
N GLY A 15 4.17 -22.98 -19.68
CA GLY A 15 2.70 -23.03 -19.69
C GLY A 15 2.13 -24.43 -19.42
N GLU A 16 2.72 -25.46 -20.01
CA GLU A 16 2.32 -26.85 -19.78
C GLU A 16 2.55 -27.28 -18.34
N LEU A 17 3.74 -26.99 -17.81
CA LEU A 17 4.06 -27.28 -16.41
C LEU A 17 3.09 -26.58 -15.45
N TRP A 18 2.68 -25.33 -15.76
CA TRP A 18 1.68 -24.63 -14.98
C TRP A 18 0.32 -25.35 -14.99
N ARG A 19 -0.17 -25.76 -16.16
CA ARG A 19 -1.44 -26.48 -16.29
C ARG A 19 -1.45 -27.77 -15.49
N GLU A 20 -0.38 -28.56 -15.56
CA GLU A 20 -0.23 -29.79 -14.77
C GLU A 20 -0.26 -29.51 -13.26
N ARG A 21 0.43 -28.45 -12.80
CA ARG A 21 0.43 -28.05 -11.38
C ARG A 21 -0.95 -27.65 -10.88
N ILE A 22 -1.73 -26.92 -11.68
CA ILE A 22 -3.06 -26.47 -11.29
C ILE A 22 -4.08 -27.61 -11.36
N ALA A 23 -3.96 -28.53 -12.33
CA ALA A 23 -4.81 -29.71 -12.41
C ALA A 23 -4.68 -30.62 -11.17
N GLY A 24 -3.50 -30.68 -10.55
CA GLY A 24 -3.26 -31.44 -9.31
C GLY A 24 -3.68 -30.72 -8.02
N LYS A 25 -4.24 -29.51 -8.07
CA LYS A 25 -4.58 -28.74 -6.87
C LYS A 25 -5.85 -29.29 -6.21
N ALA A 26 -5.74 -29.68 -4.93
CA ALA A 26 -6.87 -30.18 -4.17
C ALA A 26 -8.01 -29.14 -4.05
N GLU A 27 -9.24 -29.64 -4.12
CA GLU A 27 -10.43 -28.82 -3.89
C GLU A 27 -10.50 -28.30 -2.44
N PHE A 28 -11.25 -27.21 -2.26
CA PHE A 28 -11.53 -26.66 -0.93
C PHE A 28 -12.44 -27.60 -0.13
N VAL A 29 -12.03 -27.95 1.09
CA VAL A 29 -12.80 -28.76 2.04
C VAL A 29 -13.08 -27.94 3.30
N PRO A 30 -14.35 -27.59 3.59
CA PRO A 30 -14.75 -26.86 4.80
C PRO A 30 -14.16 -27.46 6.08
N GLY A 31 -13.58 -26.61 6.95
CA GLY A 31 -12.96 -27.02 8.22
C GLY A 31 -11.60 -27.73 8.11
N ARG A 32 -11.12 -28.05 6.90
CA ARG A 32 -9.79 -28.65 6.67
C ARG A 32 -8.88 -27.73 5.87
N SER A 33 -9.38 -27.19 4.77
CA SER A 33 -8.64 -26.24 3.92
C SER A 33 -8.63 -24.85 4.55
N ALA A 34 -7.51 -24.14 4.47
CA ALA A 34 -7.40 -22.77 4.95
C ALA A 34 -8.15 -21.78 4.05
N VAL A 35 -8.89 -20.86 4.67
CA VAL A 35 -9.38 -19.62 4.06
C VAL A 35 -8.43 -18.51 4.51
N HIS A 36 -7.47 -18.15 3.65
CA HIS A 36 -6.48 -17.13 3.95
C HIS A 36 -7.09 -15.72 3.95
N TYR A 37 -6.53 -14.79 4.74
CA TYR A 37 -7.00 -13.40 4.74
C TYR A 37 -6.60 -12.67 3.45
N ALA A 38 -5.48 -13.08 2.85
CA ALA A 38 -4.97 -12.53 1.60
C ALA A 38 -4.13 -13.59 0.88
N GLY A 39 -3.83 -13.32 -0.39
CA GLY A 39 -2.94 -14.17 -1.16
C GLY A 39 -2.75 -13.69 -2.59
N ARG A 40 -1.68 -14.19 -3.20
CA ARG A 40 -1.35 -13.97 -4.60
C ARG A 40 -2.27 -14.76 -5.52
N VAL A 41 -2.78 -14.10 -6.56
CA VAL A 41 -3.60 -14.69 -7.62
C VAL A 41 -2.90 -14.44 -8.95
N TYR A 42 -2.54 -15.51 -9.65
CA TYR A 42 -1.72 -15.50 -10.87
C TYR A 42 -2.07 -16.70 -11.75
N ASP A 43 -1.70 -16.63 -13.03
CA ASP A 43 -1.76 -17.75 -13.97
C ASP A 43 -0.38 -17.98 -14.61
N ASP A 44 -0.32 -18.64 -15.75
CA ASP A 44 0.94 -18.92 -16.43
C ASP A 44 1.59 -17.67 -17.03
N GLN A 45 0.85 -16.58 -17.24
CA GLN A 45 1.40 -15.35 -17.84
C GLN A 45 2.49 -14.75 -16.96
N GLU A 46 2.30 -14.64 -15.64
CA GLU A 46 3.31 -14.11 -14.73
C GLU A 46 4.59 -14.94 -14.74
N ILE A 47 4.45 -16.27 -14.74
CA ILE A 47 5.60 -17.19 -14.69
C ILE A 47 6.35 -17.16 -16.03
N ARG A 48 5.63 -17.15 -17.15
CA ARG A 48 6.23 -17.01 -18.48
C ARG A 48 6.97 -15.67 -18.61
N ALA A 49 6.37 -14.57 -18.15
CA ALA A 49 7.01 -13.25 -18.15
C ALA A 49 8.29 -13.24 -17.30
N LEU A 50 8.24 -13.84 -16.10
CA LEU A 50 9.42 -14.00 -15.25
C LEU A 50 10.53 -14.80 -15.93
N VAL A 51 10.19 -15.93 -16.57
CA VAL A 51 11.17 -16.76 -17.29
C VAL A 51 11.76 -16.00 -18.48
N ARG A 52 10.95 -15.28 -19.26
CA ARG A 52 11.46 -14.44 -20.36
C ARG A 52 12.47 -13.40 -19.87
N SER A 53 12.13 -12.67 -18.80
CA SER A 53 13.04 -11.69 -18.18
C SER A 53 14.31 -12.35 -17.64
N ALA A 54 14.19 -13.54 -17.04
CA ALA A 54 15.35 -14.29 -16.57
C ALA A 54 16.29 -14.75 -17.70
N LEU A 55 15.74 -15.13 -18.86
CA LEU A 55 16.52 -15.51 -20.05
C LEU A 55 17.22 -14.30 -20.70
N ASP A 56 16.68 -13.09 -20.54
CA ASP A 56 17.34 -11.86 -21.00
C ASP A 56 18.47 -11.43 -20.05
N PHE A 57 18.42 -11.88 -18.79
CA PHE A 57 19.48 -11.74 -17.79
C PHE A 57 19.95 -10.31 -17.53
N TRP A 58 19.04 -9.32 -17.63
CA TRP A 58 19.32 -7.92 -17.32
C TRP A 58 19.44 -7.63 -15.80
N LEU A 59 18.71 -8.38 -14.98
CA LEU A 59 18.74 -8.42 -13.51
C LEU A 59 18.26 -7.15 -12.79
N THR A 60 18.92 -6.01 -13.01
CA THR A 60 18.63 -4.73 -12.34
C THR A 60 17.43 -4.00 -12.96
N ALA A 61 16.95 -2.90 -12.40
CA ALA A 61 15.91 -2.11 -13.07
C ALA A 61 16.34 -1.70 -14.50
N GLY A 62 15.51 -2.03 -15.48
CA GLY A 62 15.81 -1.94 -16.91
C GLY A 62 14.54 -1.84 -17.77
N PRO A 63 14.52 -2.49 -18.94
CA PRO A 63 13.39 -2.40 -19.88
C PRO A 63 12.05 -2.82 -19.27
N GLU A 64 12.00 -3.89 -18.47
CA GLU A 64 10.74 -4.32 -17.84
C GLU A 64 10.29 -3.34 -16.75
N ALA A 65 11.23 -2.81 -15.96
CA ALA A 65 10.94 -1.77 -14.96
C ALA A 65 10.42 -0.47 -15.60
N GLN A 66 11.01 -0.01 -16.70
CA GLN A 66 10.55 1.18 -17.41
C GLN A 66 9.16 0.98 -18.02
N ALA A 67 8.91 -0.18 -18.63
CA ALA A 67 7.59 -0.52 -19.15
C ALA A 67 6.54 -0.61 -18.03
N PHE A 68 6.89 -1.26 -16.92
CA PHE A 68 6.04 -1.33 -15.73
C PHE A 68 5.73 0.06 -15.17
N GLU A 69 6.73 0.94 -15.01
CA GLU A 69 6.52 2.30 -14.49
C GLU A 69 5.52 3.10 -15.36
N ALA A 70 5.63 2.99 -16.69
CA ALA A 70 4.70 3.64 -17.61
C ALA A 70 3.28 3.03 -17.57
N GLU A 71 3.18 1.70 -17.59
CA GLU A 71 1.91 0.97 -17.50
C GLU A 71 1.21 1.23 -16.15
N PHE A 72 1.97 1.22 -15.05
CA PHE A 72 1.48 1.47 -13.71
C PHE A 72 1.05 2.93 -13.51
N ALA A 73 1.80 3.90 -14.00
CA ALA A 73 1.41 5.32 -13.92
C ALA A 73 0.02 5.53 -14.55
N LYS A 74 -0.21 4.93 -15.73
CA LYS A 74 -1.53 4.94 -16.39
C LYS A 74 -2.61 4.26 -15.54
N ALA A 75 -2.33 3.08 -14.97
CA ALA A 75 -3.28 2.34 -14.16
C ALA A 75 -3.64 3.05 -12.83
N ALA A 76 -2.67 3.75 -12.24
CA ALA A 76 -2.85 4.55 -11.03
C ALA A 76 -3.47 5.94 -11.30
N GLY A 77 -3.62 6.34 -12.57
CA GLY A 77 -4.14 7.66 -12.94
C GLY A 77 -3.15 8.80 -12.67
N ALA A 78 -1.85 8.53 -12.68
CA ALA A 78 -0.78 9.51 -12.47
C ALA A 78 0.10 9.67 -13.72
N LYS A 79 0.86 10.78 -13.81
CA LYS A 79 1.80 11.00 -14.92
C LYS A 79 3.13 10.25 -14.77
N TYR A 80 3.59 10.05 -13.54
CA TYR A 80 4.88 9.44 -13.24
C TYR A 80 4.74 8.40 -12.15
N ALA A 81 5.43 7.27 -12.31
CA ALA A 81 5.61 6.27 -11.28
C ALA A 81 7.08 5.83 -11.21
N LEU A 82 7.53 5.43 -10.03
CA LEU A 82 8.87 4.93 -9.76
C LEU A 82 8.75 3.62 -9.00
N LEU A 83 9.16 2.52 -9.63
CA LEU A 83 9.18 1.21 -9.02
C LEU A 83 10.29 1.17 -7.96
N VAL A 84 9.95 0.64 -6.79
CA VAL A 84 10.83 0.43 -5.64
C VAL A 84 10.66 -0.98 -5.06
N ASN A 85 11.58 -1.39 -4.21
CA ASN A 85 11.66 -2.77 -3.70
C ASN A 85 10.60 -3.15 -2.65
N SER A 86 9.79 -2.22 -2.13
CA SER A 86 8.65 -2.51 -1.24
C SER A 86 7.71 -1.30 -1.10
N GLY A 87 6.48 -1.49 -0.61
CA GLY A 87 5.60 -0.37 -0.22
C GLY A 87 6.18 0.47 0.92
N SER A 88 6.85 -0.16 1.89
CA SER A 88 7.58 0.54 2.96
C SER A 88 8.68 1.46 2.41
N SER A 89 9.40 1.00 1.38
CA SER A 89 10.40 1.81 0.68
C SER A 89 9.77 2.92 -0.15
N ALA A 90 8.54 2.72 -0.65
CA ALA A 90 7.79 3.78 -1.32
C ALA A 90 7.45 4.90 -0.32
N ASN A 91 6.93 4.55 0.87
CA ASN A 91 6.72 5.52 1.95
C ASN A 91 8.02 6.21 2.36
N LEU A 92 9.11 5.44 2.56
CA LEU A 92 10.41 6.01 2.89
C LEU A 92 10.89 7.02 1.84
N CYS A 93 10.81 6.65 0.57
CA CYS A 93 11.25 7.49 -0.54
C CYS A 93 10.40 8.78 -0.65
N ALA A 94 9.07 8.64 -0.66
CA ALA A 94 8.14 9.77 -0.77
C ALA A 94 8.26 10.74 0.41
N ILE A 95 8.34 10.21 1.63
CA ILE A 95 8.44 11.03 2.85
C ILE A 95 9.81 11.70 2.92
N SER A 96 10.92 10.97 2.69
CA SER A 96 12.27 11.57 2.70
C SER A 96 12.43 12.66 1.63
N ALA A 97 11.76 12.51 0.47
CA ALA A 97 11.75 13.50 -0.60
C ALA A 97 11.23 14.88 -0.13
N LEU A 98 10.38 14.94 0.90
CA LEU A 98 9.90 16.19 1.49
C LEU A 98 11.00 17.01 2.17
N GLY A 99 12.16 16.42 2.48
CA GLY A 99 13.33 17.13 2.99
C GLY A 99 14.20 17.80 1.91
N SER A 100 13.92 17.55 0.62
CA SER A 100 14.75 17.99 -0.50
C SER A 100 14.92 19.52 -0.54
N PRO A 101 16.16 20.05 -0.60
CA PRO A 101 16.39 21.49 -0.72
C PRO A 101 15.88 22.08 -2.04
N LYS A 102 15.42 21.25 -2.99
CA LYS A 102 14.80 21.69 -4.24
C LYS A 102 13.31 22.02 -4.08
N LEU A 103 12.69 21.68 -2.95
CA LEU A 103 11.31 22.06 -2.65
C LEU A 103 11.21 23.53 -2.23
N LYS A 104 10.00 24.10 -2.36
CA LYS A 104 9.72 25.48 -1.94
C LYS A 104 9.85 25.62 -0.42
N ARG A 105 9.36 24.64 0.34
CA ARG A 105 9.34 24.64 1.80
C ARG A 105 9.71 23.28 2.38
N PRO A 106 10.96 22.83 2.20
CA PRO A 106 11.36 21.49 2.63
C PRO A 106 11.24 21.31 4.14
N LEU A 107 10.97 20.07 4.55
CA LEU A 107 10.96 19.68 5.96
C LEU A 107 12.38 19.73 6.54
N ARG A 108 12.45 20.10 7.82
CA ARG A 108 13.65 20.27 8.63
C ARG A 108 13.48 19.60 9.98
N ALA A 109 14.60 19.38 10.68
CA ALA A 109 14.57 18.85 12.03
C ALA A 109 13.62 19.69 12.93
N GLY A 110 12.75 19.00 13.67
CA GLY A 110 11.74 19.63 14.51
C GLY A 110 10.42 20.00 13.82
N ASP A 111 10.32 19.92 12.50
CA ASP A 111 9.04 20.04 11.80
C ASP A 111 8.13 18.85 12.15
N GLU A 112 6.82 19.10 12.06
CA GLU A 112 5.76 18.19 12.46
C GLU A 112 5.02 17.62 11.24
N VAL A 113 4.68 16.34 11.31
CA VAL A 113 3.92 15.61 10.29
C VAL A 113 2.69 14.99 10.92
N ILE A 114 1.50 15.41 10.50
CA ILE A 114 0.23 14.88 11.02
C ILE A 114 -0.02 13.49 10.41
N THR A 115 -0.36 12.53 11.26
CA THR A 115 -0.66 11.14 10.90
C THR A 115 -1.56 10.49 11.96
N THR A 116 -1.87 9.20 11.82
CA THR A 116 -2.69 8.44 12.77
C THR A 116 -1.86 7.45 13.56
N ALA A 117 -2.28 7.17 14.80
CA ALA A 117 -1.67 6.11 15.61
C ALA A 117 -2.18 4.71 15.20
N ALA A 118 -3.37 4.66 14.59
CA ALA A 118 -3.99 3.47 14.04
C ALA A 118 -3.55 3.24 12.59
N GLY A 119 -2.71 2.25 12.33
CA GLY A 119 -2.24 1.95 10.99
C GLY A 119 -1.06 0.98 10.91
N PHE A 120 -0.35 1.02 9.79
CA PHE A 120 0.83 0.21 9.54
C PHE A 120 2.12 0.98 9.91
N PRO A 121 3.14 0.34 10.51
CA PRO A 121 4.30 1.05 11.04
C PRO A 121 5.07 1.87 9.99
N THR A 122 5.18 1.37 8.76
CA THR A 122 6.00 2.03 7.74
C THR A 122 5.32 3.21 7.04
N THR A 123 4.08 3.55 7.41
CA THR A 123 3.47 4.86 7.13
C THR A 123 4.06 5.94 8.04
N VAL A 124 4.47 5.59 9.27
CA VAL A 124 4.97 6.51 10.30
C VAL A 124 6.50 6.51 10.39
N ASN A 125 7.14 5.34 10.26
CA ASN A 125 8.59 5.18 10.46
C ASN A 125 9.45 6.18 9.68
N PRO A 126 9.17 6.48 8.40
CA PRO A 126 9.97 7.45 7.66
C PRO A 126 9.96 8.87 8.26
N ILE A 127 8.89 9.26 8.95
CA ILE A 127 8.83 10.55 9.66
C ILE A 127 9.89 10.56 10.76
N VAL A 128 9.92 9.50 11.58
CA VAL A 128 10.87 9.33 12.69
C VAL A 128 12.30 9.19 12.17
N GLN A 129 12.52 8.38 11.13
CA GLN A 129 13.83 8.12 10.53
C GLN A 129 14.47 9.37 9.92
N ASN A 130 13.67 10.33 9.45
CA ASN A 130 14.15 11.62 8.97
C ASN A 130 14.31 12.67 10.09
N GLY A 131 14.09 12.31 11.36
CA GLY A 131 14.22 13.21 12.51
C GLY A 131 13.09 14.23 12.64
N TRP A 132 11.93 13.97 12.04
CA TRP A 132 10.73 14.79 12.14
C TRP A 132 9.80 14.26 13.24
N THR A 133 8.87 15.10 13.70
CA THR A 133 7.97 14.75 14.81
C THR A 133 6.61 14.30 14.27
N PRO A 134 6.22 13.02 14.38
CA PRO A 134 4.86 12.60 14.07
C PRO A 134 3.88 13.22 15.09
N VAL A 135 2.76 13.72 14.56
CA VAL A 135 1.64 14.26 15.34
C VAL A 135 0.45 13.34 15.12
N PHE A 136 0.11 12.60 16.15
CA PHE A 136 -0.94 11.60 16.10
C PHE A 136 -2.31 12.20 16.40
N VAL A 137 -3.25 11.94 15.51
CA VAL A 137 -4.68 12.14 15.71
C VAL A 137 -5.41 10.81 15.75
N ASP A 138 -6.54 10.77 16.43
CA ASP A 138 -7.40 9.59 16.48
C ASP A 138 -8.17 9.39 15.16
N ILE A 139 -8.76 8.20 15.01
CA ILE A 139 -9.60 7.81 13.87
C ILE A 139 -11.07 7.69 14.29
N ASP A 140 -11.98 7.47 13.34
CA ASP A 140 -13.36 7.09 13.62
C ASP A 140 -13.60 5.60 13.37
N LEU A 141 -14.16 4.86 14.34
CA LEU A 141 -14.57 3.46 14.11
C LEU A 141 -15.63 3.39 13.00
N GLY A 142 -15.59 2.33 12.19
CA GLY A 142 -16.44 2.16 11.02
C GLY A 142 -15.82 2.71 9.73
N THR A 143 -15.28 3.93 9.74
CA THR A 143 -14.47 4.42 8.60
C THR A 143 -12.99 4.05 8.73
N TYR A 144 -12.51 3.90 9.97
CA TYR A 144 -11.14 3.62 10.35
C TYR A 144 -10.10 4.65 9.89
N ASP A 145 -10.57 5.85 9.49
CA ASP A 145 -9.75 6.97 9.03
C ASP A 145 -9.88 8.18 9.96
N ALA A 146 -8.91 9.10 9.88
CA ALA A 146 -8.96 10.37 10.60
C ALA A 146 -9.92 11.37 9.92
N SER A 147 -10.77 12.01 10.73
CA SER A 147 -11.61 13.13 10.29
C SER A 147 -10.79 14.40 10.01
N LEU A 148 -11.25 15.24 9.08
CA LEU A 148 -10.65 16.55 8.83
C LEU A 148 -10.63 17.45 10.08
N GLU A 149 -11.63 17.37 10.95
CA GLU A 149 -11.70 18.16 12.18
C GLU A 149 -10.51 17.87 13.10
N ARG A 150 -10.23 16.58 13.37
CA ARG A 150 -9.06 16.16 14.15
C ARG A 150 -7.74 16.60 13.51
N ILE A 151 -7.64 16.53 12.18
CA ILE A 151 -6.48 17.04 11.42
C ILE A 151 -6.31 18.54 11.63
N ARG A 152 -7.39 19.34 11.54
CA ARG A 152 -7.36 20.79 11.79
C ARG A 152 -6.90 21.11 13.21
N ALA A 153 -7.41 20.38 14.20
CA ALA A 153 -7.02 20.55 15.60
C ALA A 153 -5.53 20.24 15.86
N ALA A 154 -4.91 19.43 15.01
CA ALA A 154 -3.51 19.06 15.14
C ALA A 154 -2.53 20.03 14.47
N LEU A 155 -3.01 21.02 13.72
CA LEU A 155 -2.18 22.02 13.07
C LEU A 155 -1.38 22.84 14.09
N SER A 156 -0.12 23.12 13.77
CA SER A 156 0.75 24.05 14.50
C SER A 156 1.65 24.82 13.54
N ASP A 157 2.38 25.82 14.03
CA ASP A 157 3.39 26.55 13.24
C ASP A 157 4.55 25.65 12.76
N ARG A 158 4.73 24.47 13.37
CA ARG A 158 5.71 23.47 12.97
C ARG A 158 5.18 22.45 11.96
N THR A 159 3.87 22.39 11.74
CA THR A 159 3.29 21.44 10.77
C THR A 159 3.79 21.75 9.36
N ARG A 160 4.22 20.70 8.64
CA ARG A 160 4.66 20.81 7.24
C ARG A 160 4.04 19.80 6.30
N ALA A 161 3.57 18.68 6.83
CA ALA A 161 3.02 17.63 5.99
C ALA A 161 1.92 16.85 6.73
N ILE A 162 1.11 16.17 5.94
CA ILE A 162 0.15 15.17 6.36
C ILE A 162 0.48 13.88 5.61
N VAL A 163 0.57 12.78 6.35
CA VAL A 163 0.80 11.43 5.80
C VAL A 163 -0.29 10.53 6.35
N LEU A 164 -1.18 10.07 5.47
CA LEU A 164 -2.33 9.25 5.83
C LEU A 164 -2.48 8.08 4.86
N ALA A 165 -2.85 6.92 5.39
CA ALA A 165 -3.22 5.78 4.58
C ALA A 165 -4.72 5.77 4.31
N HIS A 166 -5.10 5.27 3.13
CA HIS A 166 -6.49 4.88 2.84
C HIS A 166 -6.74 3.50 3.44
N THR A 167 -7.05 3.48 4.74
CA THR A 167 -6.96 2.28 5.58
C THR A 167 -7.81 1.14 5.00
N MET A 168 -7.19 -0.02 4.80
CA MET A 168 -7.87 -1.23 4.30
C MET A 168 -8.57 -1.06 2.94
N GLY A 169 -8.14 -0.08 2.15
CA GLY A 169 -8.71 0.23 0.83
C GLY A 169 -9.91 1.17 0.85
N PHE A 170 -10.22 1.75 2.01
CA PHE A 170 -11.29 2.72 2.21
C PHE A 170 -10.70 4.13 2.14
N PRO A 171 -11.21 5.00 1.25
CA PRO A 171 -10.65 6.34 1.16
C PRO A 171 -11.04 7.26 2.31
N PHE A 172 -10.04 7.85 2.99
CA PHE A 172 -10.25 9.10 3.73
C PHE A 172 -10.65 10.24 2.79
N ASP A 173 -11.13 11.37 3.33
CA ASP A 173 -11.54 12.56 2.55
C ASP A 173 -10.32 13.32 1.98
N ALA A 174 -9.64 12.71 1.02
CA ALA A 174 -8.45 13.27 0.38
C ALA A 174 -8.69 14.62 -0.30
N PRO A 175 -9.83 14.89 -0.98
CA PRO A 175 -10.14 16.22 -1.50
C PRO A 175 -10.13 17.29 -0.41
N ALA A 176 -10.79 17.05 0.72
CA ALA A 176 -10.88 18.05 1.79
C ALA A 176 -9.54 18.21 2.53
N VAL A 177 -8.79 17.12 2.74
CA VAL A 177 -7.43 17.18 3.32
C VAL A 177 -6.47 17.91 2.37
N ARG A 178 -6.54 17.67 1.06
CA ARG A 178 -5.77 18.40 0.05
C ARG A 178 -6.07 19.91 0.10
N ALA A 179 -7.35 20.29 0.10
CA ALA A 179 -7.74 21.69 0.19
C ALA A 179 -7.21 22.36 1.48
N PHE A 180 -7.24 21.63 2.61
CA PHE A 180 -6.64 22.09 3.85
C PHE A 180 -5.11 22.25 3.74
N CYS A 181 -4.41 21.29 3.12
CA CYS A 181 -2.98 21.41 2.87
C CYS A 181 -2.65 22.62 1.97
N ASP A 182 -3.47 22.94 0.97
CA ASP A 182 -3.27 24.12 0.11
C ASP A 182 -3.43 25.43 0.89
N GLN A 183 -4.42 25.51 1.77
CA GLN A 183 -4.67 26.68 2.62
C GLN A 183 -3.50 26.98 3.58
N HIS A 184 -2.75 25.96 3.99
CA HIS A 184 -1.68 26.07 4.98
C HIS A 184 -0.27 25.83 4.41
N ASP A 185 -0.13 25.72 3.08
CA ASP A 185 1.15 25.45 2.39
C ASP A 185 1.84 24.18 2.96
N LEU A 186 1.06 23.11 3.10
CA LEU A 186 1.49 21.79 3.59
C LEU A 186 1.61 20.76 2.46
N TYR A 187 2.47 19.76 2.67
CA TYR A 187 2.52 18.57 1.84
C TYR A 187 1.47 17.53 2.25
N LEU A 188 1.09 16.68 1.31
CA LEU A 188 0.17 15.56 1.52
C LEU A 188 0.79 14.34 0.83
N ILE A 189 0.97 13.26 1.58
CA ILE A 189 1.30 11.95 1.03
C ILE A 189 0.11 11.03 1.32
N GLU A 190 -0.40 10.44 0.25
CA GLU A 190 -1.42 9.40 0.30
C GLU A 190 -0.73 8.04 0.30
N ASP A 191 -0.81 7.32 1.41
CA ASP A 191 -0.40 5.93 1.47
C ASP A 191 -1.54 5.04 0.94
N CYS A 192 -1.36 4.58 -0.30
CA CYS A 192 -2.31 3.73 -1.01
C CYS A 192 -1.85 2.28 -1.04
N CYS A 193 -0.96 1.84 -0.14
CA CYS A 193 -0.48 0.46 -0.11
C CYS A 193 -1.64 -0.54 -0.19
N ASP A 194 -2.69 -0.30 0.60
CA ASP A 194 -3.88 -1.16 0.67
C ASP A 194 -5.05 -0.69 -0.20
N ALA A 195 -4.89 0.34 -1.04
CA ALA A 195 -6.00 1.05 -1.69
C ALA A 195 -5.89 1.20 -3.20
N LEU A 196 -5.00 0.44 -3.85
CA LEU A 196 -4.88 0.45 -5.30
C LEU A 196 -6.24 0.15 -5.97
N GLY A 197 -6.70 1.06 -6.83
CA GLY A 197 -7.97 0.96 -7.53
C GLY A 197 -9.17 1.56 -6.79
N ALA A 198 -9.00 2.11 -5.58
CA ALA A 198 -10.04 2.89 -4.93
C ALA A 198 -10.18 4.28 -5.59
N THR A 199 -11.38 4.84 -5.60
CA THR A 199 -11.65 6.16 -6.20
C THR A 199 -12.50 7.04 -5.31
N ILE A 200 -12.40 8.36 -5.52
CA ILE A 200 -13.28 9.38 -4.95
C ILE A 200 -13.82 10.22 -6.12
N GLY A 201 -15.14 10.19 -6.36
CA GLY A 201 -15.75 10.86 -7.51
C GLY A 201 -15.16 10.43 -8.86
N GLY A 202 -14.77 9.15 -8.98
CA GLY A 202 -14.13 8.59 -10.18
C GLY A 202 -12.63 8.89 -10.33
N ARG A 203 -12.05 9.76 -9.49
CA ARG A 203 -10.59 10.01 -9.48
C ARG A 203 -9.88 8.97 -8.59
N PRO A 204 -8.81 8.29 -9.07
CA PRO A 204 -8.03 7.36 -8.26
C PRO A 204 -7.40 8.01 -7.03
N VAL A 205 -7.43 7.31 -5.89
CA VAL A 205 -6.69 7.71 -4.69
C VAL A 205 -5.18 7.67 -4.94
N GLY A 206 -4.42 8.49 -4.22
CA GLY A 206 -3.00 8.69 -4.44
C GLY A 206 -2.67 9.78 -5.45
N THR A 207 -3.69 10.34 -6.10
CA THR A 207 -3.53 11.41 -7.10
C THR A 207 -3.95 12.78 -6.58
N PHE A 208 -4.44 12.90 -5.35
CA PHE A 208 -4.86 14.16 -4.75
C PHE A 208 -3.68 14.90 -4.08
N GLY A 209 -2.79 14.14 -3.44
CA GLY A 209 -1.61 14.60 -2.74
C GLY A 209 -0.44 14.94 -3.66
N HIS A 210 0.71 15.17 -3.02
CA HIS A 210 1.97 15.41 -3.73
C HIS A 210 2.63 14.11 -4.19
N TYR A 211 2.49 13.04 -3.38
CA TYR A 211 2.87 11.69 -3.74
C TYR A 211 1.76 10.72 -3.31
N GLY A 212 1.54 9.71 -4.14
CA GLY A 212 0.92 8.45 -3.75
C GLY A 212 1.98 7.37 -3.59
N THR A 213 1.75 6.43 -2.69
CA THR A 213 2.59 5.23 -2.53
C THR A 213 1.76 3.96 -2.59
N VAL A 214 2.33 2.87 -3.06
CA VAL A 214 1.63 1.57 -3.14
C VAL A 214 2.58 0.42 -2.83
N SER A 215 2.01 -0.70 -2.39
CA SER A 215 2.72 -1.96 -2.13
C SER A 215 2.31 -3.04 -3.12
N PHE A 216 3.28 -3.86 -3.49
CA PHE A 216 3.11 -5.05 -4.33
C PHE A 216 3.53 -6.33 -3.60
N TYR A 217 3.54 -6.30 -2.26
CA TYR A 217 3.70 -7.50 -1.44
C TYR A 217 2.50 -8.46 -1.64
N PRO A 218 2.64 -9.80 -1.53
CA PRO A 218 1.65 -10.76 -2.00
C PRO A 218 0.24 -10.69 -1.38
N ALA A 219 0.05 -9.91 -0.32
CA ALA A 219 -1.26 -9.68 0.30
C ALA A 219 -2.11 -8.61 -0.44
N HIS A 220 -1.47 -7.70 -1.19
CA HIS A 220 -2.11 -6.52 -1.76
C HIS A 220 -2.91 -6.83 -3.03
N GLN A 221 -3.45 -5.80 -3.67
CA GLN A 221 -4.32 -5.91 -4.84
C GLN A 221 -3.64 -6.59 -6.03
N MET A 222 -2.34 -6.43 -6.15
CA MET A 222 -1.47 -7.11 -7.12
C MET A 222 -0.10 -7.38 -6.48
N THR A 223 0.73 -8.21 -7.10
CA THR A 223 2.05 -8.52 -6.55
C THR A 223 3.18 -8.63 -7.57
N VAL A 224 4.40 -8.34 -7.12
CA VAL A 224 5.66 -8.65 -7.82
C VAL A 224 6.59 -9.50 -6.96
N GLY A 225 6.04 -10.18 -5.94
CA GLY A 225 6.82 -10.74 -4.84
C GLY A 225 7.06 -9.65 -3.79
N GLU A 226 8.19 -8.95 -3.88
CA GLU A 226 8.51 -7.79 -3.05
C GLU A 226 8.59 -6.54 -3.94
N GLY A 227 7.79 -5.52 -3.65
CA GLY A 227 7.80 -4.31 -4.47
C GLY A 227 6.84 -3.24 -3.96
N GLY A 228 6.98 -2.05 -4.52
CA GLY A 228 6.07 -0.93 -4.33
C GLY A 228 6.34 0.15 -5.38
N ALA A 229 5.56 1.23 -5.37
CA ALA A 229 5.85 2.36 -6.23
C ALA A 229 5.54 3.69 -5.54
N VAL A 230 6.32 4.72 -5.89
CA VAL A 230 5.99 6.12 -5.63
C VAL A 230 5.43 6.71 -6.92
N PHE A 231 4.30 7.40 -6.86
CA PHE A 231 3.69 8.00 -8.04
C PHE A 231 3.22 9.44 -7.77
N THR A 232 3.20 10.26 -8.82
CA THR A 232 2.91 11.70 -8.74
C THR A 232 2.59 12.28 -10.13
N ASP A 233 1.91 13.42 -10.16
CA ASP A 233 1.67 14.18 -11.40
C ASP A 233 2.75 15.24 -11.69
N SER A 234 3.68 15.46 -10.75
CA SER A 234 4.70 16.49 -10.89
C SER A 234 6.03 15.91 -11.34
N GLY A 235 6.52 16.35 -12.50
CA GLY A 235 7.84 15.95 -13.00
C GLY A 235 8.98 16.36 -12.07
N LYS A 236 8.84 17.50 -11.37
CA LYS A 236 9.80 17.94 -10.35
C LYS A 236 9.83 16.98 -9.15
N LEU A 237 8.66 16.58 -8.65
CA LEU A 237 8.56 15.65 -7.53
C LEU A 237 9.06 14.25 -7.94
N SER A 238 8.69 13.78 -9.13
CA SER A 238 9.22 12.53 -9.70
C SER A 238 10.75 12.54 -9.75
N TRP A 239 11.37 13.63 -10.23
CA TRP A 239 12.83 13.77 -10.23
C TRP A 239 13.45 13.72 -8.82
N ILE A 240 12.83 14.40 -7.84
CA ILE A 240 13.32 14.37 -6.44
C ILE A 240 13.25 12.94 -5.89
N ALA A 241 12.10 12.28 -6.01
CA ALA A 241 11.92 10.91 -5.53
C ALA A 241 12.88 9.93 -6.23
N ARG A 242 13.09 10.08 -7.55
CA ARG A 242 14.07 9.28 -8.30
C ARG A 242 15.48 9.48 -7.77
N SER A 243 15.87 10.73 -7.47
CA SER A 243 17.16 11.02 -6.87
C SER A 243 17.32 10.29 -5.53
N PHE A 244 16.34 10.36 -4.63
CA PHE A 244 16.36 9.60 -3.36
C PHE A 244 16.42 8.08 -3.56
N ARG A 245 15.73 7.52 -4.56
CA ARG A 245 15.78 6.09 -4.89
C ARG A 245 17.15 5.64 -5.43
N ASP A 246 17.80 6.52 -6.19
CA ASP A 246 18.97 6.22 -7.02
C ASP A 246 20.25 6.87 -6.46
N TRP A 247 20.63 6.46 -5.26
CA TRP A 247 21.82 6.86 -4.52
C TRP A 247 21.93 8.35 -4.17
N GLY A 248 20.87 9.13 -4.40
CA GLY A 248 20.90 10.58 -4.23
C GLY A 248 21.48 11.33 -5.43
N ARG A 249 21.70 10.66 -6.56
CA ARG A 249 22.35 11.26 -7.74
C ARG A 249 21.49 12.37 -8.36
N ASP A 250 22.10 13.46 -8.83
CA ASP A 250 21.42 14.57 -9.52
C ASP A 250 21.02 14.19 -10.96
N CYS A 251 21.79 13.29 -11.57
CA CYS A 251 21.57 12.81 -12.92
C CYS A 251 20.32 11.93 -13.02
N TRP A 252 19.47 12.21 -13.99
CA TRP A 252 18.23 11.45 -14.22
C TRP A 252 18.33 10.41 -15.33
N CYS A 253 19.48 10.32 -16.02
CA CYS A 253 19.70 9.35 -17.10
C CYS A 253 19.45 7.92 -16.62
N GLU A 254 18.81 7.13 -17.46
CA GLU A 254 18.53 5.73 -17.19
C GLU A 254 19.83 4.90 -17.10
N PRO A 255 19.84 3.77 -16.38
CA PRO A 255 20.95 2.82 -16.42
C PRO A 255 21.27 2.41 -17.87
N GLY A 256 22.56 2.41 -18.23
CA GLY A 256 23.01 2.12 -19.60
C GLY A 256 23.03 3.33 -20.55
N GLU A 257 22.42 4.46 -20.18
CA GLU A 257 22.46 5.70 -20.98
C GLU A 257 23.40 6.74 -20.38
N ASP A 258 24.13 7.47 -21.23
CA ASP A 258 25.06 8.52 -20.85
C ASP A 258 24.63 9.87 -21.45
N ASP A 259 24.77 10.95 -20.67
CA ASP A 259 24.62 12.35 -21.11
C ASP A 259 23.28 12.73 -21.79
N VAL A 260 22.21 11.94 -21.62
CA VAL A 260 20.84 12.33 -22.04
C VAL A 260 20.40 13.64 -21.38
N CYS A 261 20.90 13.89 -20.16
CA CYS A 261 20.73 15.15 -19.44
C CYS A 261 21.49 16.36 -20.03
N ARG A 262 22.44 16.12 -20.97
CA ARG A 262 23.34 17.11 -21.58
C ARG A 262 24.17 17.91 -20.58
N LYS A 263 24.52 17.28 -19.46
CA LYS A 263 25.19 17.90 -18.32
C LYS A 263 26.39 17.11 -17.82
N ARG A 264 26.75 15.98 -18.45
CA ARG A 264 27.74 15.04 -17.91
C ARG A 264 29.06 15.71 -17.52
N PHE A 265 29.61 16.55 -18.39
CA PHE A 265 30.85 17.31 -18.14
C PHE A 265 30.67 18.82 -18.34
N GLY A 266 29.44 19.28 -18.53
CA GLY A 266 29.12 20.65 -18.97
C GLY A 266 28.79 21.63 -17.84
N TYR A 267 28.89 21.23 -16.58
CA TYR A 267 28.54 22.10 -15.45
C TYR A 267 29.27 21.71 -14.15
N GLN A 268 29.05 22.52 -13.11
CA GLN A 268 29.60 22.34 -11.77
C GLN A 268 28.47 22.47 -10.75
N LEU A 269 28.44 21.59 -9.75
CA LEU A 269 27.54 21.66 -8.60
C LEU A 269 28.32 21.64 -7.29
N GLY A 270 27.91 22.49 -6.35
CA GLY A 270 28.60 22.64 -5.07
C GLY A 270 30.04 23.09 -5.26
N THR A 271 30.95 22.47 -4.50
CA THR A 271 32.40 22.74 -4.57
C THR A 271 33.17 21.67 -5.34
N LEU A 272 32.47 20.79 -6.08
CA LEU A 272 33.11 19.79 -6.95
C LEU A 272 33.86 20.48 -8.10
N PRO A 273 34.88 19.87 -8.72
CA PRO A 273 35.55 20.43 -9.90
C PRO A 273 34.57 20.65 -11.07
N PHE A 274 34.81 21.68 -11.88
CA PHE A 274 34.08 21.85 -13.14
C PHE A 274 34.31 20.64 -14.05
N GLY A 275 33.23 20.10 -14.63
CA GLY A 275 33.30 18.90 -15.47
C GLY A 275 33.41 17.58 -14.70
N TYR A 276 33.13 17.56 -13.39
CA TYR A 276 32.94 16.30 -12.66
C TYR A 276 31.74 15.53 -13.24
N ASP A 277 31.88 14.22 -13.44
CA ASP A 277 30.85 13.41 -14.11
C ASP A 277 29.51 13.50 -13.35
N HIS A 278 28.49 14.03 -14.04
CA HIS A 278 27.14 14.20 -13.48
C HIS A 278 26.56 12.91 -12.88
N LYS A 279 26.92 11.72 -13.39
CA LYS A 279 26.47 10.45 -12.82
C LYS A 279 26.94 10.23 -11.37
N PHE A 280 28.03 10.89 -10.97
CA PHE A 280 28.64 10.82 -9.65
C PHE A 280 28.48 12.12 -8.85
N ILE A 281 27.57 13.01 -9.26
CA ILE A 281 27.15 14.14 -8.45
C ILE A 281 25.89 13.78 -7.68
N TYR A 282 25.92 13.95 -6.36
CA TYR A 282 24.82 13.61 -5.46
C TYR A 282 24.14 14.88 -4.92
N ALA A 283 22.87 15.08 -5.28
CA ALA A 283 22.05 16.20 -4.85
C ALA A 283 21.30 15.95 -3.53
N HIS A 284 21.18 14.68 -3.13
CA HIS A 284 20.48 14.25 -1.92
C HIS A 284 21.27 13.17 -1.18
N VAL A 285 20.98 13.00 0.11
CA VAL A 285 21.36 11.80 0.85
C VAL A 285 20.32 10.74 0.54
N GLY A 286 20.55 9.99 -0.53
CA GLY A 286 19.62 8.99 -1.03
C GLY A 286 19.95 7.56 -0.57
N TYR A 287 19.26 6.61 -1.20
CA TYR A 287 19.29 5.17 -0.91
C TYR A 287 19.52 4.38 -2.19
N ASN A 288 19.50 3.05 -2.12
CA ASN A 288 19.31 2.20 -3.30
C ASN A 288 18.06 1.35 -3.10
N LEU A 289 16.91 1.87 -3.54
CA LEU A 289 15.60 1.23 -3.31
C LEU A 289 14.98 0.68 -4.60
N LYS A 290 15.78 0.56 -5.67
CA LYS A 290 15.31 0.00 -6.95
C LYS A 290 14.87 -1.46 -6.80
N ALA A 291 13.82 -1.83 -7.52
CA ALA A 291 13.43 -3.22 -7.72
C ALA A 291 14.25 -3.87 -8.85
N LEU A 292 14.11 -5.19 -9.00
CA LEU A 292 14.70 -5.98 -10.09
C LEU A 292 13.78 -5.99 -11.32
N ASP A 293 14.36 -6.12 -12.52
CA ASP A 293 13.57 -6.21 -13.77
C ASP A 293 12.62 -7.42 -13.78
N LEU A 294 13.06 -8.51 -13.17
CA LEU A 294 12.28 -9.74 -13.05
C LEU A 294 10.97 -9.53 -12.28
N GLN A 295 11.00 -8.65 -11.27
CA GLN A 295 9.81 -8.30 -10.49
C GLN A 295 8.87 -7.45 -11.35
N ALA A 296 9.41 -6.51 -12.12
CA ALA A 296 8.62 -5.69 -13.02
C ALA A 296 7.89 -6.52 -14.08
N ALA A 297 8.53 -7.55 -14.65
CA ALA A 297 7.91 -8.44 -15.63
C ALA A 297 6.64 -9.14 -15.09
N ILE A 298 6.67 -9.58 -13.83
CA ILE A 298 5.48 -10.13 -13.13
C ILE A 298 4.40 -9.04 -13.00
N GLY A 299 4.80 -7.85 -12.57
CA GLY A 299 3.90 -6.72 -12.34
C GLY A 299 3.12 -6.31 -13.59
N ARG A 300 3.74 -6.34 -14.77
CA ARG A 300 3.09 -6.00 -16.04
C ARG A 300 1.94 -6.93 -16.37
N GLU A 301 2.08 -8.23 -16.11
CA GLU A 301 0.99 -9.19 -16.29
C GLU A 301 -0.12 -9.01 -15.23
N GLN A 302 0.27 -8.67 -14.00
CA GLN A 302 -0.67 -8.39 -12.92
C GLN A 302 -1.50 -7.12 -13.14
N ILE A 303 -0.92 -6.05 -13.70
CA ILE A 303 -1.66 -4.80 -14.03
C ILE A 303 -2.84 -5.10 -14.95
N LYS A 304 -2.68 -6.00 -15.93
CA LYS A 304 -3.75 -6.38 -16.86
C LYS A 304 -4.94 -7.03 -16.16
N LYS A 305 -4.72 -7.65 -14.99
CA LYS A 305 -5.72 -8.36 -14.20
C LYS A 305 -6.30 -7.53 -13.05
N LEU A 306 -5.70 -6.38 -12.76
CA LEU A 306 -6.09 -5.51 -11.66
C LEU A 306 -7.60 -5.16 -11.65
N PRO A 307 -8.26 -4.83 -12.78
CA PRO A 307 -9.70 -4.57 -12.77
C PRO A 307 -10.54 -5.76 -12.26
N ALA A 308 -10.19 -6.99 -12.66
CA ALA A 308 -10.88 -8.20 -12.21
C ALA A 308 -10.61 -8.47 -10.72
N PHE A 309 -9.38 -8.21 -10.23
CA PHE A 309 -9.05 -8.34 -8.81
C PHE A 309 -9.86 -7.37 -7.94
N ILE A 310 -10.00 -6.12 -8.38
CA ILE A 310 -10.80 -5.10 -7.67
C ILE A 310 -12.28 -5.51 -7.66
N ALA A 311 -12.82 -5.96 -8.80
CA ALA A 311 -14.20 -6.42 -8.90
C ALA A 311 -14.50 -7.58 -7.92
N ALA A 312 -13.64 -8.61 -7.89
CA ALA A 312 -13.79 -9.74 -6.98
C ALA A 312 -13.71 -9.33 -5.50
N ARG A 313 -12.80 -8.40 -5.16
CA ARG A 313 -12.70 -7.83 -3.79
C ARG A 313 -13.96 -7.09 -3.39
N ARG A 314 -14.53 -6.28 -4.28
CA ARG A 314 -15.78 -5.55 -4.06
C ARG A 314 -16.97 -6.49 -3.89
N GLU A 315 -17.07 -7.53 -4.73
CA GLU A 315 -18.12 -8.54 -4.63
C GLU A 315 -18.07 -9.27 -3.28
N ASN A 316 -16.89 -9.80 -2.93
CA ASN A 316 -16.69 -10.52 -1.67
C ASN A 316 -16.98 -9.63 -0.45
N TRP A 317 -16.43 -8.43 -0.43
CA TRP A 317 -16.67 -7.49 0.66
C TRP A 317 -18.15 -7.14 0.80
N THR A 318 -18.84 -6.85 -0.30
CA THR A 318 -20.26 -6.48 -0.30
C THR A 318 -21.12 -7.64 0.22
N ALA A 319 -20.93 -8.85 -0.31
CA ALA A 319 -21.67 -10.02 0.13
C ALA A 319 -21.46 -10.30 1.62
N MET A 320 -20.21 -10.23 2.09
CA MET A 320 -19.89 -10.53 3.49
C MET A 320 -20.36 -9.44 4.45
N ARG A 321 -20.15 -8.15 4.12
CA ARG A 321 -20.59 -7.02 4.93
C ARG A 321 -22.11 -7.00 5.06
N SER A 322 -22.84 -7.17 3.96
CA SER A 322 -24.31 -7.20 3.98
C SER A 322 -24.87 -8.37 4.78
N HIS A 323 -24.23 -9.54 4.71
CA HIS A 323 -24.65 -10.70 5.52
C HIS A 323 -24.48 -10.43 7.02
N LEU A 324 -23.34 -9.85 7.42
CA LEU A 324 -23.01 -9.56 8.81
C LEU A 324 -23.76 -8.33 9.39
N GLU A 325 -24.49 -7.57 8.57
CA GLU A 325 -25.28 -6.41 9.03
C GLU A 325 -26.32 -6.78 10.09
N ARG A 326 -26.83 -8.01 10.06
CA ARG A 326 -27.73 -8.56 11.09
C ARG A 326 -27.12 -8.67 12.50
N TYR A 327 -25.79 -8.55 12.61
CA TYR A 327 -25.04 -8.62 13.87
C TYR A 327 -24.52 -7.24 14.31
N CYS A 328 -25.06 -6.14 13.78
CA CYS A 328 -24.61 -4.77 14.07
C CYS A 328 -24.79 -4.33 15.54
N GLU A 329 -25.61 -5.04 16.32
CA GLU A 329 -25.76 -4.84 17.77
C GLU A 329 -24.55 -5.27 18.59
N VAL A 330 -23.72 -6.17 18.04
CA VAL A 330 -22.50 -6.68 18.69
C VAL A 330 -21.23 -6.41 17.88
N LEU A 331 -21.36 -6.02 16.61
CA LEU A 331 -20.26 -5.63 15.72
C LEU A 331 -20.41 -4.19 15.21
N ILE A 332 -19.28 -3.51 15.04
CA ILE A 332 -19.15 -2.32 14.19
C ILE A 332 -18.59 -2.80 12.85
N LEU A 333 -19.36 -2.55 11.78
CA LEU A 333 -19.00 -2.90 10.42
C LEU A 333 -18.33 -1.71 9.71
N PRO A 334 -17.52 -1.96 8.67
CA PRO A 334 -16.91 -0.88 7.91
C PRO A 334 -17.95 -0.20 7.01
N GLU A 335 -17.82 1.11 6.86
CA GLU A 335 -18.68 1.92 6.00
C GLU A 335 -17.85 2.72 5.00
N ALA A 336 -18.27 2.68 3.73
CA ALA A 336 -17.70 3.53 2.70
C ALA A 336 -18.23 4.96 2.86
N ARG A 337 -17.35 5.96 2.74
CA ARG A 337 -17.78 7.36 2.71
C ARG A 337 -18.60 7.63 1.44
N PRO A 338 -19.64 8.47 1.50
CA PRO A 338 -20.40 8.85 0.31
C PRO A 338 -19.50 9.39 -0.81
N GLY A 339 -19.77 8.99 -2.06
CA GLY A 339 -18.98 9.41 -3.22
C GLY A 339 -17.63 8.71 -3.38
N THR A 340 -17.34 7.70 -2.56
CA THR A 340 -16.14 6.85 -2.70
C THR A 340 -16.48 5.48 -3.27
N GLU A 341 -15.55 4.90 -4.02
CA GLU A 341 -15.58 3.49 -4.40
C GLU A 341 -14.34 2.77 -3.86
N PRO A 342 -14.44 2.14 -2.69
CA PRO A 342 -13.33 1.41 -2.07
C PRO A 342 -12.77 0.29 -2.96
N SER A 343 -11.51 -0.08 -2.71
CA SER A 343 -10.88 -1.30 -3.23
C SER A 343 -10.50 -2.18 -2.04
N PRO A 344 -11.45 -2.94 -1.46
CA PRO A 344 -11.29 -3.51 -0.13
C PRO A 344 -10.09 -4.46 -0.03
N PHE A 345 -9.19 -4.18 0.91
CA PHE A 345 -8.08 -5.07 1.22
C PHE A 345 -8.56 -6.27 2.05
N GLY A 346 -9.46 -6.03 2.99
CA GLY A 346 -10.09 -7.00 3.90
C GLY A 346 -11.41 -6.47 4.46
N LEU A 347 -12.15 -7.30 5.19
CA LEU A 347 -13.35 -6.91 5.92
C LEU A 347 -13.01 -6.66 7.38
N VAL A 348 -12.91 -5.40 7.77
CA VAL A 348 -12.59 -4.96 9.15
C VAL A 348 -13.84 -5.06 10.03
N LEU A 349 -13.71 -5.65 11.20
CA LEU A 349 -14.78 -5.83 12.18
C LEU A 349 -14.27 -5.39 13.56
N THR A 350 -15.08 -4.60 14.27
CA THR A 350 -14.80 -4.25 15.67
C THR A 350 -15.87 -4.84 16.57
N VAL A 351 -15.47 -5.61 17.58
CA VAL A 351 -16.40 -6.13 18.58
C VAL A 351 -16.81 -4.99 19.52
N ARG A 352 -18.13 -4.79 19.70
CA ARG A 352 -18.64 -3.74 20.60
C ARG A 352 -18.37 -4.10 22.06
N GLU A 353 -18.32 -3.08 22.91
CA GLU A 353 -18.03 -3.22 24.35
C GLU A 353 -19.10 -4.02 25.10
N ASN A 354 -20.34 -3.94 24.64
CA ASN A 354 -21.50 -4.64 25.19
C ASN A 354 -21.69 -6.05 24.62
N ALA A 355 -20.82 -6.52 23.71
CA ALA A 355 -20.95 -7.85 23.15
C ALA A 355 -20.74 -8.92 24.24
N PRO A 356 -21.50 -10.04 24.22
CA PRO A 356 -21.37 -11.10 25.22
C PRO A 356 -20.12 -11.99 25.00
N PHE A 357 -19.17 -11.54 24.19
CA PHE A 357 -17.94 -12.25 23.82
C PHE A 357 -16.84 -11.22 23.51
N THR A 358 -15.59 -11.67 23.54
CA THR A 358 -14.43 -10.85 23.17
C THR A 358 -14.02 -11.04 21.71
N LYS A 359 -13.18 -10.12 21.19
CA LYS A 359 -12.50 -10.30 19.90
C LYS A 359 -11.71 -11.63 19.85
N ASP A 360 -11.07 -12.00 20.95
CA ASP A 360 -10.25 -13.21 21.01
C ASP A 360 -11.11 -14.48 20.95
N ASP A 361 -12.31 -14.47 21.53
CA ASP A 361 -13.25 -15.60 21.40
C ASP A 361 -13.67 -15.80 19.95
N LEU A 362 -14.03 -14.72 19.26
CA LEU A 362 -14.44 -14.77 17.86
C LEU A 362 -13.27 -15.17 16.94
N THR A 363 -12.11 -14.52 17.06
CA THR A 363 -10.97 -14.82 16.19
C THR A 363 -10.45 -16.25 16.41
N ARG A 364 -10.38 -16.73 17.66
CA ARG A 364 -10.03 -18.12 17.96
C ARG A 364 -11.03 -19.09 17.32
N TYR A 365 -12.33 -18.83 17.44
CA TYR A 365 -13.37 -19.68 16.85
C TYR A 365 -13.23 -19.79 15.32
N LEU A 366 -12.93 -18.68 14.65
CA LEU A 366 -12.66 -18.62 13.21
C LEU A 366 -11.36 -19.38 12.83
N GLU A 367 -10.26 -19.14 13.55
CA GLU A 367 -8.95 -19.76 13.28
C GLU A 367 -8.95 -21.28 13.50
N GLU A 368 -9.64 -21.76 14.55
CA GLU A 368 -9.85 -23.21 14.78
C GLU A 368 -10.58 -23.87 13.60
N ARG A 369 -11.41 -23.10 12.91
CA ARG A 369 -12.15 -23.48 11.69
C ARG A 369 -11.41 -23.13 10.40
N LYS A 370 -10.11 -22.85 10.49
CA LYS A 370 -9.22 -22.55 9.35
C LYS A 370 -9.59 -21.28 8.60
N ILE A 371 -10.34 -20.36 9.21
CA ILE A 371 -10.61 -19.04 8.67
C ILE A 371 -9.63 -18.06 9.30
N GLN A 372 -8.71 -17.58 8.48
CA GLN A 372 -7.62 -16.76 8.94
C GLN A 372 -8.09 -15.33 9.24
N THR A 373 -7.66 -14.84 10.40
CA THR A 373 -7.93 -13.50 10.90
C THR A 373 -6.62 -12.74 11.10
N ARG A 374 -6.70 -11.41 11.12
CA ARG A 374 -5.56 -10.56 11.48
C ARG A 374 -6.03 -9.42 12.37
N PRO A 375 -5.24 -8.99 13.36
CA PRO A 375 -5.48 -7.69 13.99
C PRO A 375 -5.34 -6.59 12.92
N LEU A 376 -5.94 -5.42 13.16
CA LEU A 376 -5.74 -4.28 12.27
C LEU A 376 -4.34 -3.67 12.48
N PHE A 377 -3.36 -4.29 11.82
CA PHE A 377 -1.96 -3.88 11.78
C PHE A 377 -1.34 -3.67 13.17
N ALA A 378 -0.81 -2.48 13.45
CA ALA A 378 -0.22 -2.16 14.73
C ALA A 378 -1.28 -1.93 15.82
N GLY A 379 -2.56 -1.81 15.48
CA GLY A 379 -3.52 -1.13 16.36
C GLY A 379 -2.99 0.27 16.66
N ASN A 380 -2.88 0.62 17.94
CA ASN A 380 -2.21 1.83 18.39
C ASN A 380 -0.70 1.64 18.40
N ILE A 381 -0.02 2.25 17.42
CA ILE A 381 1.43 2.19 17.24
C ILE A 381 2.21 2.64 18.49
N LEU A 382 1.66 3.57 19.29
CA LEU A 382 2.30 4.09 20.50
C LEU A 382 2.32 3.09 21.66
N ARG A 383 1.52 2.01 21.59
CA ARG A 383 1.55 0.91 22.58
C ARG A 383 2.66 -0.11 22.28
N HIS A 384 3.34 -0.01 21.14
CA HIS A 384 4.42 -0.93 20.77
C HIS A 384 5.75 -0.53 21.42
N PRO A 385 6.57 -1.50 21.87
CA PRO A 385 7.86 -1.22 22.52
C PRO A 385 8.80 -0.34 21.68
N ALA A 386 8.78 -0.48 20.36
CA ALA A 386 9.65 0.27 19.44
C ALA A 386 9.37 1.79 19.42
N TYR A 387 8.21 2.25 19.91
CA TYR A 387 7.80 3.66 19.86
C TYR A 387 7.84 4.35 21.23
N ARG A 388 8.24 3.64 22.29
CA ARG A 388 8.25 4.17 23.66
C ARG A 388 9.04 5.49 23.79
N ASP A 389 10.20 5.55 23.15
CA ASP A 389 11.13 6.69 23.24
C ASP A 389 11.10 7.57 21.97
N VAL A 390 10.15 7.33 21.07
CA VAL A 390 9.99 8.15 19.85
C VAL A 390 9.42 9.50 20.25
N ARG A 391 10.10 10.58 19.87
CA ARG A 391 9.57 11.95 20.02
C ARG A 391 8.32 12.12 19.16
N HIS A 392 7.20 12.44 19.78
CA HIS A 392 5.93 12.65 19.09
C HIS A 392 5.03 13.64 19.84
N ARG A 393 3.89 13.99 19.23
CA ARG A 393 2.80 14.72 19.86
C ARG A 393 1.50 13.96 19.64
N VAL A 394 0.61 13.95 20.63
CA VAL A 394 -0.77 13.45 20.52
C VAL A 394 -1.71 14.63 20.69
N VAL A 395 -2.76 14.68 19.87
CA VAL A 395 -3.79 15.73 19.93
C VAL A 395 -5.13 15.10 20.29
N GLY A 396 -5.66 15.48 21.45
CA GLY A 396 -6.81 14.81 22.05
C GLY A 396 -6.42 13.47 22.68
N GLU A 397 -7.34 12.52 22.62
CA GLU A 397 -7.15 11.15 23.10
C GLU A 397 -7.22 10.16 21.94
N LEU A 398 -6.54 9.02 22.07
CA LEU A 398 -6.47 7.97 21.04
C LEU A 398 -7.38 6.77 21.36
N ARG A 399 -8.60 7.06 21.84
CA ARG A 399 -9.55 6.04 22.32
C ARG A 399 -9.90 5.03 21.23
N ASN A 400 -10.09 5.49 20.00
CA ASN A 400 -10.45 4.59 18.91
C ASN A 400 -9.26 3.79 18.40
N ALA A 401 -8.04 4.34 18.40
CA ALA A 401 -6.83 3.55 18.16
C ALA A 401 -6.62 2.46 19.24
N ASP A 402 -6.92 2.75 20.50
CA ASP A 402 -6.91 1.73 21.56
C ASP A 402 -7.99 0.68 21.36
N ALA A 403 -9.22 1.11 21.03
CA ALA A 403 -10.29 0.20 20.65
C ALA A 403 -9.91 -0.71 19.47
N ILE A 404 -9.16 -0.19 18.49
CA ILE A 404 -8.63 -0.99 17.39
C ILE A 404 -7.70 -2.09 17.90
N THR A 405 -6.76 -1.73 18.77
CA THR A 405 -5.80 -2.66 19.35
C THR A 405 -6.50 -3.81 20.06
N ASP A 406 -7.50 -3.47 20.86
CA ASP A 406 -8.11 -4.40 21.78
C ASP A 406 -9.24 -5.20 21.13
N ARG A 407 -10.03 -4.61 20.21
CA ARG A 407 -11.31 -5.16 19.75
C ARG A 407 -11.49 -5.27 18.24
N THR A 408 -10.55 -4.81 17.43
CA THR A 408 -10.67 -4.83 15.96
C THR A 408 -9.79 -5.89 15.32
N PHE A 409 -10.34 -6.56 14.32
CA PHE A 409 -9.65 -7.53 13.48
C PHE A 409 -10.22 -7.46 12.05
N PHE A 410 -9.64 -8.20 11.11
CA PHE A 410 -10.22 -8.36 9.80
C PHE A 410 -10.11 -9.79 9.27
N VAL A 411 -10.98 -10.10 8.32
CA VAL A 411 -10.95 -11.33 7.51
C VAL A 411 -10.73 -10.99 6.04
N GLY A 412 -10.38 -12.00 5.25
CA GLY A 412 -10.07 -11.79 3.84
C GLY A 412 -11.29 -11.51 2.97
N VAL A 413 -11.07 -10.71 1.92
CA VAL A 413 -12.01 -10.51 0.79
C VAL A 413 -11.30 -10.65 -0.56
N TYR A 414 -10.03 -11.08 -0.57
CA TYR A 414 -9.20 -11.14 -1.77
C TYR A 414 -9.75 -12.13 -2.83
N PRO A 415 -9.30 -12.03 -4.10
CA PRO A 415 -9.91 -12.79 -5.20
C PRO A 415 -9.80 -14.32 -5.10
N GLY A 416 -8.95 -14.86 -4.21
CA GLY A 416 -8.87 -16.30 -3.97
C GLY A 416 -9.97 -16.87 -3.06
N ILE A 417 -10.80 -16.00 -2.46
CA ILE A 417 -12.03 -16.38 -1.78
C ILE A 417 -13.13 -16.47 -2.83
N ASP A 418 -13.32 -17.69 -3.33
CA ASP A 418 -14.44 -18.03 -4.20
C ASP A 418 -15.74 -18.18 -3.40
N GLU A 419 -16.84 -18.43 -4.10
CA GLU A 419 -18.17 -18.62 -3.50
C GLU A 419 -18.19 -19.70 -2.41
N LYS A 420 -17.56 -20.86 -2.64
CA LYS A 420 -17.53 -21.96 -1.66
C LYS A 420 -16.83 -21.52 -0.37
N LYS A 421 -15.69 -20.84 -0.47
CA LYS A 421 -14.98 -20.31 0.70
C LYS A 421 -15.80 -19.23 1.40
N ARG A 422 -16.39 -18.30 0.64
CA ARG A 422 -17.23 -17.23 1.16
C ARG A 422 -18.41 -17.76 1.96
N THR A 423 -19.17 -18.72 1.40
CA THR A 423 -20.28 -19.38 2.09
C THR A 423 -19.83 -20.04 3.39
N TYR A 424 -18.69 -20.76 3.38
CA TYR A 424 -18.15 -21.35 4.60
C TYR A 424 -17.81 -20.32 5.67
N VAL A 425 -17.25 -19.16 5.29
CA VAL A 425 -16.98 -18.06 6.23
C VAL A 425 -18.28 -17.55 6.85
N LEU A 426 -19.31 -17.29 6.04
CA LEU A 426 -20.60 -16.75 6.52
C LEU A 426 -21.31 -17.72 7.45
N GLU A 427 -21.41 -19.01 7.08
CA GLU A 427 -21.98 -20.04 7.95
C GLU A 427 -21.23 -20.17 9.28
N THR A 428 -19.92 -19.95 9.26
CA THR A 428 -19.08 -20.04 10.45
C THR A 428 -19.34 -18.86 11.40
N PHE A 429 -19.53 -17.65 10.87
CA PHE A 429 -20.03 -16.52 11.65
C PHE A 429 -21.42 -16.81 12.22
N ASP A 430 -22.36 -17.28 11.39
CA ASP A 430 -23.74 -17.57 11.83
C ASP A 430 -23.77 -18.55 13.01
N ARG A 431 -22.97 -19.63 12.94
CA ARG A 431 -22.84 -20.59 14.04
C ARG A 431 -22.28 -19.95 15.31
N PHE A 432 -21.24 -19.12 15.19
CA PHE A 432 -20.67 -18.43 16.36
C PHE A 432 -21.71 -17.54 17.07
N PHE A 433 -22.46 -16.76 16.29
CA PHE A 433 -23.45 -15.84 16.84
C PHE A 433 -24.69 -16.55 17.36
N ALA A 434 -25.18 -17.60 16.70
CA ALA A 434 -26.32 -18.39 17.19
C ALA A 434 -26.07 -19.00 18.58
N GLU A 435 -24.82 -19.33 18.90
CA GLU A 435 -24.43 -19.87 20.22
C GLU A 435 -24.34 -18.81 21.33
N ARG A 436 -24.23 -17.51 21.00
CA ARG A 436 -23.80 -16.45 21.94
C ARG A 436 -24.65 -15.20 21.95
N VAL A 437 -25.42 -14.96 20.91
CA VAL A 437 -26.32 -13.82 20.77
C VAL A 437 -27.74 -14.38 20.81
N SER A 438 -28.48 -14.08 21.87
CA SER A 438 -29.90 -14.45 21.93
C SER A 438 -30.63 -13.84 20.73
N PRO A 439 -31.50 -14.60 20.03
CA PRO A 439 -32.33 -14.02 18.99
C PRO A 439 -33.19 -12.92 19.64
N SER A 440 -33.02 -11.69 19.17
CA SER A 440 -33.86 -10.54 19.52
C SER A 440 -35.27 -10.72 19.01
#